data_AF-A0A3Q9BRM1-F1
#
_entry.id   AF-A0A3Q9BRM1-F1
#
_cell.length_a   1.000
_cell.length_b   1.000
_cell.length_c   1.000
_cell.angle_alpha   90.00
_cell.angle_beta   90.00
_cell.angle_gamma   90.00
#
_symmetry.space_group_name_H-M   'P 1'
#
loop_
_entity.id
_entity.type
_entity.pdbx_description
1 polymer ?
#
loop_
_entity_poly.entity_id
_entity_poly.type
_entity_poly.pdbx_seq_one_letter_code
_entity_poly.pdbx_strand_id
1 'polypeptide(L)'
;MLSALFGSAVSEIKQAFLIIDDEAIDELFSDYGSIYGDSAERYARKTYPKWKDQTTKLSGQTMERLVELVPPYLDSTQRFSILQKVLRHHKKFTGTKTIRINVKAPSQGFSELEETLESMSHDHMLVHLPAHVMSAAKWLFDDDITSARAMLAEAESLENDMIRATAKREIALLQKTISTGQVQAATYSVDMPAGRLNVIAYSPSKCFVATVCFGQNAPETKILRSWRDQFLIEQKWGRHFVVWYYNNGENFAKITSRHPVLISLAKIGINILVKAIKYRANRIVK
;
A
#
# COMPACT_ATOMS: atom_id res chain seq x y z
N MET A 1 -25.71 -12.98 -7.04
CA MET A 1 -25.12 -13.33 -5.72
C MET A 1 -23.61 -13.58 -5.82
N LEU A 2 -23.15 -14.32 -6.84
CA LEU A 2 -21.75 -14.61 -7.13
C LEU A 2 -20.82 -13.39 -7.23
N SER A 3 -21.25 -12.29 -7.85
CA SER A 3 -20.39 -11.09 -8.00
C SER A 3 -19.98 -10.46 -6.67
N ALA A 4 -20.76 -10.63 -5.60
CA ALA A 4 -20.41 -10.12 -4.27
C ALA A 4 -19.36 -11.00 -3.57
N LEU A 5 -19.34 -12.30 -3.86
CA LEU A 5 -18.38 -13.25 -3.29
C LEU A 5 -17.07 -13.27 -4.08
N PHE A 6 -17.17 -13.28 -5.42
CA PHE A 6 -16.05 -13.51 -6.33
C PHE A 6 -15.53 -12.24 -7.00
N GLY A 7 -16.23 -11.11 -6.92
CA GLY A 7 -15.79 -9.84 -7.51
C GLY A 7 -15.47 -9.99 -9.01
N SER A 8 -14.25 -9.60 -9.40
CA SER A 8 -13.76 -9.75 -10.77
C SER A 8 -13.44 -11.20 -11.16
N ALA A 9 -13.34 -12.13 -10.20
CA ALA A 9 -13.08 -13.54 -10.49
C ALA A 9 -14.26 -14.22 -11.21
N VAL A 10 -15.47 -13.64 -11.17
CA VAL A 10 -16.62 -14.11 -11.96
C VAL A 10 -16.31 -14.14 -13.46
N SER A 11 -15.47 -13.24 -13.98
CA SER A 11 -15.09 -13.29 -15.40
C SER A 11 -14.18 -14.46 -15.73
N GLU A 12 -13.35 -14.92 -14.79
CA GLU A 12 -12.53 -16.12 -14.98
C GLU A 12 -13.38 -17.37 -14.96
N ILE A 13 -14.33 -17.48 -14.03
CA ILE A 13 -15.23 -18.65 -13.98
C ILE A 13 -16.05 -18.74 -15.28
N LYS A 14 -16.46 -17.59 -15.85
CA LYS A 14 -17.08 -17.53 -17.18
C LYS A 14 -16.14 -17.97 -18.30
N GLN A 15 -14.89 -17.54 -18.27
CA GLN A 15 -13.91 -17.95 -19.27
C GLN A 15 -13.66 -19.45 -19.18
N ALA A 16 -13.51 -19.97 -17.96
CA ALA A 16 -13.38 -21.40 -17.68
C ALA A 16 -14.56 -22.16 -18.28
N PHE A 17 -15.81 -21.74 -18.01
CA PHE A 17 -17.02 -22.31 -18.61
C PHE A 17 -16.98 -22.39 -20.15
N LEU A 18 -16.45 -21.38 -20.84
CA LEU A 18 -16.41 -21.35 -22.31
C LEU A 18 -15.28 -22.20 -22.92
N ILE A 19 -14.33 -22.66 -22.10
CA ILE A 19 -13.19 -23.48 -22.51
C ILE A 19 -13.22 -24.90 -21.93
N ILE A 20 -14.27 -25.26 -21.20
CA ILE A 20 -14.50 -26.64 -20.77
C ILE A 20 -14.52 -27.55 -22.00
N ASP A 21 -13.90 -28.72 -21.87
CA ASP A 21 -13.91 -29.74 -22.90
C ASP A 21 -15.33 -30.28 -23.18
N ASP A 22 -15.48 -30.95 -24.31
CA ASP A 22 -16.80 -31.35 -24.81
C ASP A 22 -17.47 -32.44 -23.93
N GLU A 23 -16.72 -33.20 -23.14
CA GLU A 23 -17.26 -34.22 -22.24
C GLU A 23 -17.77 -33.57 -20.94
N ALA A 24 -16.94 -32.75 -20.29
CA ALA A 24 -17.30 -32.05 -19.06
C ALA A 24 -18.44 -31.03 -19.26
N ILE A 25 -18.54 -30.39 -20.43
CA ILE A 25 -19.66 -29.47 -20.70
C ILE A 25 -20.99 -30.23 -20.92
N ASP A 26 -20.93 -31.46 -21.45
CA ASP A 26 -22.11 -32.29 -21.65
C ASP A 26 -22.70 -32.73 -20.31
N GLU A 27 -21.83 -33.11 -19.37
CA GLU A 27 -22.16 -33.43 -17.99
C GLU A 27 -22.73 -32.21 -17.24
N LEU A 28 -22.08 -31.05 -17.33
CA LEU A 28 -22.56 -29.80 -16.73
C LEU A 28 -23.97 -29.44 -17.19
N PHE A 29 -24.27 -29.61 -18.48
CA PHE A 29 -25.61 -29.34 -19.00
C PHE A 29 -26.66 -30.35 -18.53
N SER A 30 -26.26 -31.61 -18.30
CA SER A 30 -27.14 -32.64 -17.73
C SER A 30 -27.49 -32.31 -16.27
N ASP A 31 -26.51 -31.84 -15.49
CA ASP A 31 -26.73 -31.36 -14.12
C ASP A 31 -27.61 -30.11 -14.10
N TYR A 32 -27.35 -29.16 -15.02
CA TYR A 32 -28.18 -27.98 -15.19
C TYR A 32 -29.63 -28.34 -15.53
N GLY A 33 -29.85 -29.34 -16.39
CA GLY A 33 -31.17 -29.88 -16.72
C GLY A 33 -31.87 -30.52 -15.53
N SER A 34 -31.13 -31.31 -14.75
CA SER A 34 -31.65 -31.97 -13.54
C SER A 34 -32.14 -30.97 -12.49
N ILE A 35 -31.48 -29.81 -12.38
CA ILE A 35 -31.82 -28.77 -11.40
C ILE A 35 -32.92 -27.82 -11.90
N TYR A 36 -32.90 -27.45 -13.20
CA TYR A 36 -33.75 -26.38 -13.74
C TYR A 36 -34.74 -26.83 -14.84
N GLY A 37 -34.75 -28.13 -15.17
CA GLY A 37 -35.64 -28.79 -16.12
C GLY A 37 -35.11 -28.89 -17.55
N ASP A 38 -35.65 -29.85 -18.31
CA ASP A 38 -35.24 -30.20 -19.68
C ASP A 38 -35.21 -29.02 -20.66
N SER A 39 -36.13 -28.05 -20.47
CA SER A 39 -36.19 -26.85 -21.31
C SER A 39 -34.97 -25.95 -21.13
N ALA A 40 -34.42 -25.89 -19.90
CA ALA A 40 -33.25 -25.11 -19.57
C ALA A 40 -32.00 -25.76 -20.15
N GLU A 41 -31.84 -27.08 -20.00
CA GLU A 41 -30.76 -27.85 -20.62
C GLU A 41 -30.75 -27.68 -22.14
N ARG A 42 -31.90 -27.93 -22.79
CA ARG A 42 -32.01 -27.81 -24.25
C ARG A 42 -31.65 -26.40 -24.74
N TYR A 43 -32.04 -25.38 -23.98
CA TYR A 43 -31.64 -24.01 -24.27
C TYR A 43 -30.14 -23.79 -24.12
N ALA A 44 -29.53 -24.28 -23.03
CA ALA A 44 -28.10 -24.15 -22.78
C ALA A 44 -27.27 -24.84 -23.87
N ARG A 45 -27.57 -26.11 -24.19
CA ARG A 45 -26.92 -26.87 -25.27
C ARG A 45 -27.02 -26.15 -26.62
N LYS A 46 -28.21 -25.65 -26.97
CA LYS A 46 -28.45 -24.93 -28.23
C LYS A 46 -27.70 -23.59 -28.30
N THR A 47 -27.52 -22.92 -27.17
CA THR A 47 -26.99 -21.55 -27.13
C THR A 47 -25.48 -21.50 -26.86
N TYR A 48 -24.91 -22.54 -26.26
CA TYR A 48 -23.49 -22.62 -25.91
C TYR A 48 -22.52 -22.30 -27.07
N PRO A 49 -22.70 -22.83 -28.31
CA PRO A 49 -21.82 -22.47 -29.42
C PRO A 49 -21.79 -20.96 -29.69
N LYS A 50 -22.94 -20.29 -29.53
CA LYS A 50 -23.10 -18.83 -29.71
C LYS A 50 -22.50 -18.01 -28.57
N TRP A 51 -22.35 -18.61 -27.39
CA TRP A 51 -21.62 -17.99 -26.28
C TRP A 51 -20.12 -18.15 -26.47
N LYS A 52 -19.67 -19.31 -26.96
CA LYS A 52 -18.26 -19.64 -27.23
C LYS A 52 -17.66 -18.77 -28.34
N ASP A 53 -18.41 -18.53 -29.41
CA ASP A 53 -18.01 -17.65 -30.52
C ASP A 53 -18.32 -16.15 -30.31
N GLN A 54 -18.86 -15.80 -29.13
CA GLN A 54 -19.25 -14.44 -28.75
C GLN A 54 -20.37 -13.81 -29.60
N THR A 55 -21.08 -14.58 -30.43
CA THR A 55 -22.27 -14.13 -31.19
C THR A 55 -23.39 -13.66 -30.25
N THR A 56 -23.47 -14.20 -29.05
CA THR A 56 -24.43 -13.77 -28.03
C THR A 56 -23.75 -13.69 -26.66
N LYS A 57 -24.10 -12.66 -25.88
CA LYS A 57 -23.53 -12.46 -24.55
C LYS A 57 -24.25 -13.33 -23.50
N LEU A 58 -23.51 -14.21 -22.83
CA LEU A 58 -23.98 -14.92 -21.64
C LEU A 58 -24.16 -13.92 -20.47
N SER A 59 -25.40 -13.65 -20.08
CA SER A 59 -25.73 -12.68 -19.01
C SER A 59 -27.07 -13.02 -18.34
N GLY A 60 -27.41 -12.29 -17.27
CA GLY A 60 -28.65 -12.50 -16.53
C GLY A 60 -28.68 -13.80 -15.73
N GLN A 61 -29.89 -14.32 -15.47
CA GLN A 61 -30.12 -15.46 -14.59
C GLN A 61 -29.51 -16.78 -15.12
N THR A 62 -29.57 -17.03 -16.43
CA THR A 62 -28.95 -18.22 -17.03
C THR A 62 -27.45 -18.26 -16.78
N MET A 63 -26.79 -17.11 -16.85
CA MET A 63 -25.36 -16.99 -16.54
C MET A 63 -25.09 -17.30 -15.07
N GLU A 64 -25.85 -16.72 -14.14
CA GLU A 64 -25.64 -16.97 -12.71
C GLU A 64 -25.77 -18.46 -12.39
N ARG A 65 -26.81 -19.12 -12.90
CA ARG A 65 -27.04 -20.55 -12.65
C ARG A 65 -25.97 -21.45 -13.27
N LEU A 66 -25.57 -21.20 -14.51
CA LEU A 66 -24.54 -22.02 -15.16
C LEU A 66 -23.18 -21.86 -14.48
N VAL A 67 -22.82 -20.63 -14.12
CA VAL A 67 -21.57 -20.34 -13.41
C VAL A 67 -21.54 -20.99 -12.01
N GLU A 68 -22.70 -21.12 -11.35
CA GLU A 68 -22.83 -21.82 -10.06
C GLU A 68 -22.43 -23.32 -10.13
N LEU A 69 -22.51 -23.94 -11.31
CA LEU A 69 -22.23 -25.37 -11.53
C LEU A 69 -20.81 -25.64 -12.06
N VAL A 70 -20.02 -24.61 -12.35
CA VAL A 70 -18.68 -24.76 -12.92
C VAL A 70 -17.62 -25.39 -11.98
N PRO A 71 -17.61 -25.19 -10.63
CA PRO A 71 -16.48 -25.58 -9.78
C PRO A 71 -15.99 -27.03 -9.89
N PRO A 72 -16.85 -28.05 -9.99
CA PRO A 72 -16.41 -29.45 -10.10
C PRO A 72 -15.56 -29.69 -11.35
N TYR A 73 -15.83 -28.96 -12.43
CA TYR A 73 -15.18 -29.09 -13.74
C TYR A 73 -13.90 -28.24 -13.89
N LEU A 74 -13.49 -27.52 -12.85
CA LEU A 74 -12.25 -26.75 -12.87
C LEU A 74 -11.05 -27.64 -12.56
N ASP A 75 -9.92 -27.40 -13.23
CA ASP A 75 -8.66 -28.01 -12.83
C ASP A 75 -8.04 -27.28 -11.60
N SER A 76 -7.01 -27.90 -11.01
CA SER A 76 -6.34 -27.35 -9.81
C SER A 76 -5.70 -25.98 -10.07
N THR A 77 -5.21 -25.72 -11.28
CA THR A 77 -4.58 -24.45 -11.67
C THR A 77 -5.61 -23.33 -11.80
N GLN A 78 -6.76 -23.63 -12.42
CA GLN A 78 -7.89 -22.72 -12.55
C GLN A 78 -8.50 -22.37 -11.18
N ARG A 79 -8.71 -23.38 -10.32
CA ARG A 79 -9.16 -23.14 -8.93
C ARG A 79 -8.19 -22.23 -8.20
N PHE A 80 -6.88 -22.48 -8.33
CA PHE A 80 -5.86 -21.65 -7.69
C PHE A 80 -5.88 -20.19 -8.20
N SER A 81 -6.01 -19.97 -9.52
CA SER A 81 -6.04 -18.60 -10.07
C SER A 81 -7.27 -17.80 -9.62
N ILE A 82 -8.44 -18.45 -9.61
CA ILE A 82 -9.70 -17.84 -9.15
C ILE A 82 -9.56 -17.49 -7.66
N LEU A 83 -9.00 -18.40 -6.85
CA LEU A 83 -8.77 -18.17 -5.42
C LEU A 83 -7.89 -16.95 -5.15
N GLN A 84 -6.79 -16.78 -5.90
CA GLN A 84 -5.92 -15.61 -5.79
C GLN A 84 -6.69 -14.30 -6.05
N LYS A 85 -7.60 -14.28 -7.03
CA LYS A 85 -8.42 -13.09 -7.31
C LYS A 85 -9.44 -12.81 -6.21
N VAL A 86 -10.05 -13.85 -5.64
CA VAL A 86 -10.97 -13.71 -4.50
C VAL A 86 -10.22 -13.10 -3.31
N LEU A 87 -9.03 -13.61 -3.00
CA LEU A 87 -8.19 -13.06 -1.91
C LEU A 87 -7.90 -11.57 -2.14
N ARG A 88 -7.44 -11.19 -3.34
CA ARG A 88 -7.18 -9.78 -3.70
C ARG A 88 -8.40 -8.88 -3.53
N HIS A 89 -9.59 -9.35 -3.90
CA HIS A 89 -10.82 -8.58 -3.79
C HIS A 89 -11.17 -8.27 -2.33
N HIS A 90 -10.83 -9.17 -1.40
CA HIS A 90 -11.21 -9.09 0.01
C HIS A 90 -10.09 -8.63 0.95
N LYS A 91 -8.88 -8.35 0.44
CA LYS A 91 -7.78 -7.81 1.26
C LYS A 91 -8.18 -6.46 1.88
N LYS A 92 -8.13 -6.39 3.21
CA LYS A 92 -8.29 -5.15 3.99
C LYS A 92 -6.95 -4.76 4.59
N PHE A 93 -6.51 -3.53 4.36
CA PHE A 93 -5.28 -3.02 4.94
C PHE A 93 -5.48 -2.66 6.42
N THR A 94 -4.70 -3.30 7.29
CA THR A 94 -4.66 -3.05 8.72
C THR A 94 -3.67 -1.93 9.01
N GLY A 95 -4.16 -0.68 8.99
CA GLY A 95 -3.37 0.48 9.42
C GLY A 95 -2.27 0.93 8.44
N THR A 96 -1.62 2.04 8.80
CA THR A 96 -0.57 2.66 7.99
C THR A 96 0.61 3.03 8.89
N LYS A 97 1.80 2.54 8.57
CA LYS A 97 3.07 2.94 9.21
C LYS A 97 3.78 3.94 8.32
N THR A 98 4.26 5.04 8.89
CA THR A 98 4.96 6.11 8.14
C THR A 98 6.35 6.33 8.71
N ILE A 99 7.38 6.18 7.87
CA ILE A 99 8.78 6.40 8.19
C ILE A 99 9.29 7.65 7.47
N ARG A 100 10.00 8.52 8.19
CA ARG A 100 10.53 9.77 7.63
C ARG A 100 12.06 9.75 7.65
N ILE A 101 12.67 9.83 6.47
CA ILE A 101 14.11 9.74 6.30
C ILE A 101 14.68 11.11 5.96
N ASN A 102 15.59 11.59 6.81
CA ASN A 102 16.38 12.78 6.53
C ASN A 102 17.49 12.44 5.52
N VAL A 103 17.40 12.95 4.28
CA VAL A 103 18.40 12.64 3.23
C VAL A 103 19.81 13.14 3.55
N LYS A 104 19.98 14.05 4.51
CA LYS A 104 21.29 14.54 4.98
C LYS A 104 21.90 13.69 6.10
N ALA A 105 21.08 12.92 6.81
CA ALA A 105 21.50 12.02 7.88
C ALA A 105 20.58 10.79 7.88
N PRO A 106 20.70 9.91 6.86
CA PRO A 106 19.69 8.89 6.61
C PRO A 106 19.81 7.65 7.51
N SER A 107 20.93 7.44 8.20
CA SER A 107 21.22 6.22 8.97
C SER A 107 20.13 5.84 9.97
N GLN A 108 19.67 6.79 10.79
CA GLN A 108 18.59 6.53 11.76
C GLN A 108 17.28 6.13 11.07
N GLY A 109 16.90 6.82 10.00
CA GLY A 109 15.67 6.52 9.25
C GLY A 109 15.75 5.20 8.49
N PHE A 110 16.95 4.78 8.07
CA PHE A 110 17.17 3.46 7.48
C PHE A 110 17.03 2.34 8.52
N SER A 111 17.59 2.52 9.72
CA SER A 111 17.42 1.56 10.81
C SER A 111 15.95 1.40 11.22
N GLU A 112 15.22 2.51 11.36
CA GLU A 112 13.79 2.50 11.68
C GLU A 112 12.96 1.82 10.58
N LEU A 113 13.33 2.05 9.31
CA LEU A 113 12.71 1.40 8.17
C LEU A 113 12.92 -0.12 8.19
N GLU A 114 14.14 -0.56 8.46
CA GLU A 114 14.50 -1.98 8.52
C GLU A 114 13.77 -2.70 9.65
N GLU A 115 13.78 -2.12 10.86
CA GLU A 115 13.01 -2.63 12.01
C GLU A 115 11.50 -2.70 11.71
N THR A 116 10.97 -1.68 11.02
CA THR A 116 9.56 -1.66 10.61
C THR A 116 9.25 -2.79 9.62
N LEU A 117 10.12 -3.00 8.62
CA LEU A 117 9.97 -4.08 7.64
C LEU A 117 10.03 -5.46 8.30
N GLU A 118 10.94 -5.66 9.26
CA GLU A 118 11.03 -6.89 10.03
C GLU A 118 9.77 -7.12 10.87
N SER A 119 9.26 -6.09 11.57
CA SER A 119 8.02 -6.20 12.34
C SER A 119 6.80 -6.55 11.46
N MET A 120 6.75 -6.03 10.25
CA MET A 120 5.68 -6.30 9.27
C MET A 120 5.82 -7.67 8.60
N SER A 121 6.99 -8.31 8.72
CA SER A 121 7.21 -9.64 8.15
C SER A 121 6.70 -10.76 9.05
N HIS A 122 6.65 -10.56 10.37
CA HIS A 122 6.25 -11.60 11.31
C HIS A 122 4.73 -11.68 11.55
N ASP A 123 3.94 -10.76 10.98
CA ASP A 123 2.49 -10.74 11.13
C ASP A 123 1.84 -11.68 10.09
N HIS A 124 1.43 -12.87 10.54
CA HIS A 124 0.74 -13.85 9.70
C HIS A 124 -0.74 -13.46 9.56
N MET A 125 -1.13 -12.97 8.37
CA MET A 125 -2.50 -12.56 8.03
C MET A 125 -3.55 -13.70 8.12
N LEU A 126 -3.14 -14.96 8.20
CA LEU A 126 -4.02 -16.13 8.27
C LEU A 126 -4.97 -16.15 9.47
N VAL A 127 -4.77 -15.28 10.47
CA VAL A 127 -5.56 -15.30 11.72
C VAL A 127 -7.01 -14.85 11.51
N HIS A 128 -7.32 -14.06 10.47
CA HIS A 128 -8.68 -13.56 10.23
C HIS A 128 -9.07 -13.54 8.75
N LEU A 129 -9.20 -14.72 8.14
CA LEU A 129 -9.90 -14.81 6.87
C LEU A 129 -11.40 -14.56 7.09
N PRO A 130 -12.03 -13.60 6.39
CA PRO A 130 -13.45 -13.35 6.55
C PRO A 130 -14.29 -14.59 6.19
N ALA A 131 -15.38 -14.81 6.91
CA ALA A 131 -16.26 -15.98 6.72
C ALA A 131 -16.72 -16.16 5.26
N HIS A 132 -16.98 -15.06 4.54
CA HIS A 132 -17.40 -15.11 3.14
C HIS A 132 -16.28 -15.54 2.18
N VAL A 133 -15.00 -15.30 2.51
CA VAL A 133 -13.85 -15.80 1.72
C VAL A 133 -13.72 -17.31 1.90
N MET A 134 -13.91 -17.80 3.13
CA MET A 134 -13.98 -19.24 3.41
C MET A 134 -15.14 -19.90 2.66
N SER A 135 -16.31 -19.27 2.61
CA SER A 135 -17.45 -19.77 1.82
C SER A 135 -17.14 -19.83 0.33
N ALA A 136 -16.50 -18.80 -0.23
CA ALA A 136 -16.10 -18.77 -1.64
C ALA A 136 -15.07 -19.86 -1.97
N ALA A 137 -14.10 -20.09 -1.08
CA ALA A 137 -13.12 -21.17 -1.21
C ALA A 137 -13.79 -22.54 -1.10
N LYS A 138 -14.67 -22.76 -0.13
CA LYS A 138 -15.42 -24.02 0.00
C LYS A 138 -16.22 -24.35 -1.26
N TRP A 139 -16.90 -23.35 -1.83
CA TRP A 139 -17.62 -23.51 -3.10
C TRP A 139 -16.69 -23.85 -4.28
N LEU A 140 -15.51 -23.22 -4.35
CA LEU A 140 -14.56 -23.44 -5.45
C LEU A 140 -13.91 -24.84 -5.43
N PHE A 141 -13.81 -25.43 -4.24
CA PHE A 141 -13.20 -26.73 -4.00
C PHE A 141 -14.24 -27.82 -3.71
N ASP A 142 -15.47 -27.65 -4.20
CA ASP A 142 -16.53 -28.67 -4.12
C ASP A 142 -16.74 -29.22 -2.69
N ASP A 143 -16.87 -28.31 -1.72
CA ASP A 143 -17.05 -28.61 -0.30
C ASP A 143 -15.87 -29.33 0.40
N ASP A 144 -14.74 -29.56 -0.27
CA ASP A 144 -13.49 -30.01 0.37
C ASP A 144 -12.82 -28.86 1.13
N ILE A 145 -13.19 -28.73 2.40
CA ILE A 145 -12.66 -27.71 3.32
C ILE A 145 -11.15 -27.87 3.54
N THR A 146 -10.61 -29.10 3.49
CA THR A 146 -9.18 -29.33 3.77
C THR A 146 -8.33 -28.82 2.62
N SER A 147 -8.70 -29.20 1.39
CA SER A 147 -8.06 -28.70 0.17
C SER A 147 -8.24 -27.20 0.03
N ALA A 148 -9.44 -26.67 0.30
CA ALA A 148 -9.70 -25.23 0.29
C ALA A 148 -8.79 -24.46 1.26
N ARG A 149 -8.61 -24.95 2.50
CA ARG A 149 -7.76 -24.30 3.50
C ARG A 149 -6.28 -24.36 3.15
N ALA A 150 -5.80 -25.50 2.65
CA ALA A 150 -4.41 -25.65 2.23
C ALA A 150 -4.08 -24.70 1.07
N MET A 151 -4.94 -24.67 0.05
CA MET A 151 -4.78 -23.81 -1.11
C MET A 151 -4.91 -22.33 -0.76
N LEU A 152 -5.79 -21.96 0.18
CA LEU A 152 -5.88 -20.60 0.71
C LEU A 152 -4.57 -20.17 1.37
N ALA A 153 -4.01 -21.02 2.23
CA ALA A 153 -2.75 -20.71 2.92
C ALA A 153 -1.59 -20.57 1.93
N GLU A 154 -1.54 -21.44 0.91
CA GLU A 154 -0.52 -21.40 -0.14
C GLU A 154 -0.65 -20.16 -1.03
N ALA A 155 -1.86 -19.86 -1.54
CA ALA A 155 -2.13 -18.70 -2.38
C ALA A 155 -1.79 -17.40 -1.66
N GLU A 156 -2.14 -17.31 -0.38
CA GLU A 156 -1.83 -16.16 0.46
C GLU A 156 -0.32 -16.03 0.70
N SER A 157 0.38 -17.12 1.03
CA SER A 157 1.83 -17.12 1.23
C SER A 157 2.58 -16.66 -0.01
N LEU A 158 2.27 -17.25 -1.17
CA LEU A 158 2.93 -16.90 -2.44
C LEU A 158 2.77 -15.42 -2.79
N GLU A 159 1.56 -14.89 -2.67
CA GLU A 159 1.32 -13.48 -2.95
C GLU A 159 2.03 -12.56 -1.95
N ASN A 160 1.97 -12.91 -0.67
CA ASN A 160 2.62 -12.14 0.40
C ASN A 160 4.14 -12.12 0.21
N ASP A 161 4.74 -13.24 -0.20
CA ASP A 161 6.18 -13.35 -0.48
C ASP A 161 6.59 -12.51 -1.69
N MET A 162 5.79 -12.53 -2.78
CA MET A 162 6.04 -11.68 -3.95
C MET A 162 5.97 -10.19 -3.61
N ILE A 163 4.97 -9.76 -2.84
CA ILE A 163 4.83 -8.36 -2.39
C ILE A 163 6.04 -7.97 -1.54
N ARG A 164 6.42 -8.80 -0.57
CA ARG A 164 7.58 -8.56 0.30
C ARG A 164 8.88 -8.46 -0.49
N ALA A 165 9.11 -9.37 -1.43
CA ALA A 165 10.33 -9.39 -2.25
C ALA A 165 10.42 -8.15 -3.16
N THR A 166 9.29 -7.67 -3.66
CA THR A 166 9.23 -6.46 -4.48
C THR A 166 9.48 -5.22 -3.64
N ALA A 167 8.78 -5.09 -2.51
CA ALA A 167 8.98 -3.97 -1.58
C ALA A 167 10.43 -3.88 -1.08
N LYS A 168 11.05 -5.01 -0.71
CA LYS A 168 12.47 -5.05 -0.30
C LYS A 168 13.40 -4.51 -1.40
N ARG A 169 13.18 -4.89 -2.66
CA ARG A 169 13.98 -4.42 -3.80
C ARG A 169 13.81 -2.93 -4.05
N GLU A 170 12.57 -2.44 -4.05
CA GLU A 170 12.27 -1.01 -4.27
C GLU A 170 12.81 -0.14 -3.12
N ILE A 171 12.70 -0.60 -1.88
CA ILE A 171 13.26 0.09 -0.71
C ILE A 171 14.79 0.12 -0.77
N ALA A 172 15.44 -0.97 -1.14
CA ALA A 172 16.90 -1.00 -1.30
C ALA A 172 17.35 0.00 -2.39
N LEU A 173 16.59 0.12 -3.48
CA LEU A 173 16.83 1.12 -4.52
C LEU A 173 16.64 2.55 -3.97
N LEU A 174 15.60 2.79 -3.18
CA LEU A 174 15.36 4.08 -2.53
C LEU A 174 16.51 4.45 -1.58
N GLN A 175 16.94 3.53 -0.71
CA GLN A 175 18.08 3.72 0.20
C GLN A 175 19.35 4.05 -0.57
N LYS A 176 19.64 3.31 -1.64
CA LYS A 176 20.78 3.58 -2.54
C LYS A 176 20.70 4.99 -3.13
N THR A 177 19.54 5.37 -3.67
CA THR A 177 19.35 6.67 -4.32
C THR A 177 19.45 7.85 -3.33
N ILE A 178 19.02 7.65 -2.08
CA ILE A 178 19.21 8.62 -1.00
C ILE A 178 20.70 8.71 -0.63
N SER A 179 21.39 7.58 -0.51
CA SER A 179 22.81 7.54 -0.13
C SER A 179 23.73 8.18 -1.16
N THR A 180 23.41 8.10 -2.46
CA THR A 180 24.15 8.75 -3.54
C THR A 180 23.87 10.25 -3.64
N GLY A 181 22.92 10.78 -2.85
CA GLY A 181 22.55 12.20 -2.88
C GLY A 181 21.79 12.63 -4.12
N GLN A 182 21.34 11.69 -4.97
CA GLN A 182 20.58 11.96 -6.19
C GLN A 182 19.17 12.49 -5.91
N VAL A 183 18.65 12.25 -4.71
CA VAL A 183 17.30 12.64 -4.30
C VAL A 183 17.34 13.67 -3.17
N GLN A 184 16.62 14.78 -3.36
CA GLN A 184 16.39 15.78 -2.30
C GLN A 184 15.09 15.53 -1.53
N ALA A 185 14.10 14.91 -2.16
CA ALA A 185 12.87 14.45 -1.55
C ALA A 185 12.26 13.34 -2.40
N ALA A 186 11.67 12.33 -1.76
CA ALA A 186 10.93 11.26 -2.41
C ALA A 186 9.87 10.70 -1.47
N THR A 187 8.76 10.24 -2.04
CA THR A 187 7.73 9.51 -1.31
C THR A 187 7.60 8.14 -1.97
N TYR A 188 7.66 7.10 -1.16
CA TYR A 188 7.43 5.72 -1.57
C TYR A 188 6.33 5.14 -0.69
N SER A 189 5.35 4.49 -1.29
CA SER A 189 4.23 3.88 -0.60
C SER A 189 4.01 2.49 -1.14
N VAL A 190 3.93 1.51 -0.26
CA VAL A 190 3.67 0.12 -0.64
C VAL A 190 2.66 -0.52 0.31
N ASP A 191 1.76 -1.27 -0.31
CA ASP A 191 0.71 -2.01 0.34
C ASP A 191 1.23 -3.42 0.65
N MET A 192 1.54 -3.67 1.93
CA MET A 192 2.08 -4.94 2.41
C MET A 192 0.97 -5.77 3.08
N PRO A 193 1.17 -7.09 3.27
CA PRO A 193 0.20 -7.93 3.96
C PRO A 193 -0.14 -7.43 5.37
N ALA A 194 0.86 -6.93 6.12
CA ALA A 194 0.70 -6.38 7.46
C ALA A 194 0.26 -4.90 7.51
N GLY A 195 -0.23 -4.34 6.39
CA GLY A 195 -0.69 -2.95 6.29
C GLY A 195 0.15 -2.08 5.32
N ARG A 196 -0.19 -0.80 5.26
CA ARG A 196 0.49 0.14 4.34
C ARG A 196 1.77 0.70 4.96
N LEU A 197 2.87 0.68 4.21
CA LEU A 197 4.11 1.35 4.55
C LEU A 197 4.29 2.60 3.69
N ASN A 198 4.46 3.75 4.33
CA ASN A 198 4.80 5.02 3.69
C ASN A 198 6.20 5.44 4.11
N VAL A 199 7.09 5.67 3.15
CA VAL A 199 8.44 6.17 3.36
C VAL A 199 8.56 7.55 2.73
N ILE A 200 8.90 8.55 3.55
CA ILE A 200 9.05 9.94 3.13
C ILE A 200 10.50 10.35 3.32
N ALA A 201 11.25 10.40 2.23
CA ALA A 201 12.57 11.00 2.19
C ALA A 201 12.44 12.51 2.04
N TYR A 202 13.04 13.27 2.94
CA TYR A 202 12.98 14.73 2.91
C TYR A 202 14.35 15.35 3.16
N SER A 203 14.59 16.47 2.49
CA SER A 203 15.68 17.39 2.84
C SER A 203 15.20 18.32 3.94
N PRO A 204 15.81 18.29 5.14
CA PRO A 204 15.46 19.22 6.19
C PRO A 204 15.74 20.63 5.70
N SER A 205 14.78 21.50 5.98
CA SER A 205 14.84 22.90 5.62
C SER A 205 16.00 23.60 6.33
N LYS A 206 16.83 24.36 5.58
CA LYS A 206 18.07 24.94 6.12
C LYS A 206 17.80 26.04 7.16
N CYS A 207 18.44 25.94 8.32
CA CYS A 207 18.57 27.03 9.31
C CYS A 207 20.04 27.09 9.72
N PHE A 208 20.84 27.85 8.97
CA PHE A 208 22.31 27.79 9.01
C PHE A 208 22.87 28.08 10.40
N VAL A 209 22.55 29.25 10.97
CA VAL A 209 23.10 29.70 12.26
C VAL A 209 22.61 28.83 13.43
N ALA A 210 21.32 28.49 13.46
CA ALA A 210 20.77 27.63 14.50
C ALA A 210 21.37 26.22 14.47
N THR A 211 21.62 25.68 13.28
CA THR A 211 22.27 24.37 13.13
C THR A 211 23.70 24.38 13.67
N VAL A 212 24.47 25.47 13.46
CA VAL A 212 25.81 25.62 14.06
C VAL A 212 25.73 25.73 15.58
N CYS A 213 24.75 26.46 16.10
CA CYS A 213 24.65 26.72 17.54
C CYS A 213 24.15 25.50 18.34
N PHE A 214 23.12 24.83 17.87
CA PHE A 214 22.39 23.81 18.63
C PHE A 214 22.47 22.41 18.02
N GLY A 215 22.82 22.30 16.74
CA GLY A 215 22.76 21.06 15.98
C GLY A 215 21.50 20.95 15.12
N GLN A 216 21.56 20.05 14.13
CA GLN A 216 20.52 19.89 13.11
C GLN A 216 19.19 19.38 13.67
N ASN A 217 19.25 18.56 14.72
CA ASN A 217 18.10 17.86 15.31
C ASN A 217 17.63 18.46 16.65
N ALA A 218 18.27 19.54 17.11
CA ALA A 218 17.93 20.18 18.36
C ALA A 218 16.52 20.78 18.35
N PRO A 219 15.81 20.80 19.50
CA PRO A 219 14.47 21.35 19.61
C PRO A 219 14.36 22.79 19.10
N GLU A 220 15.33 23.64 19.40
CA GLU A 220 15.38 25.05 18.99
C GLU A 220 15.40 25.17 17.46
N THR A 221 16.27 24.41 16.81
CA THR A 221 16.37 24.37 15.34
C THR A 221 15.08 23.87 14.70
N LYS A 222 14.45 22.84 15.27
CA LYS A 222 13.16 22.31 14.79
C LYS A 222 12.03 23.35 14.92
N ILE A 223 11.95 24.06 16.03
CA ILE A 223 10.94 25.10 16.27
C ILE A 223 11.10 26.26 15.29
N LEU A 224 12.33 26.74 15.08
CA LEU A 224 12.59 27.81 14.10
C LEU A 224 12.23 27.37 12.68
N ARG A 225 12.53 26.12 12.31
CA ARG A 225 12.13 25.57 11.00
C ARG A 225 10.61 25.54 10.84
N SER A 226 9.89 25.05 11.86
CA SER A 226 8.42 25.00 11.86
C SER A 226 7.81 26.39 11.77
N TRP A 227 8.32 27.34 12.56
CA TRP A 227 7.86 28.73 12.51
C TRP A 227 8.12 29.39 11.15
N ARG A 228 9.28 29.12 10.53
CA ARG A 228 9.54 29.56 9.15
C ARG A 228 8.49 29.01 8.19
N ASP A 229 8.28 27.69 8.22
CA ASP A 229 7.46 26.99 7.23
C ASP A 229 5.97 27.29 7.39
N GLN A 230 5.48 27.43 8.64
CA GLN A 230 4.06 27.59 8.94
C GLN A 230 3.63 29.06 9.06
N PHE A 231 4.49 29.96 9.53
CA PHE A 231 4.11 31.35 9.78
C PHE A 231 4.83 32.31 8.84
N LEU A 232 6.16 32.18 8.70
CA LEU A 232 6.97 33.16 7.98
C LEU A 232 6.70 33.16 6.47
N ILE A 233 6.53 31.98 5.86
CA ILE A 233 6.24 31.86 4.43
C ILE A 233 4.85 32.41 4.06
N GLU A 234 3.88 32.35 4.97
CA GLU A 234 2.54 32.92 4.74
C GLU A 234 2.59 34.46 4.62
N GLN A 235 3.55 35.09 5.28
CA GLN A 235 3.72 36.55 5.25
C GLN A 235 4.52 36.99 4.02
N LYS A 236 4.07 38.05 3.33
CA LYS A 236 4.79 38.63 2.17
C LYS A 236 6.21 39.09 2.54
N TRP A 237 6.38 39.75 3.68
CA TRP A 237 7.69 40.17 4.19
C TRP A 237 8.53 38.97 4.63
N GLY A 238 7.89 37.93 5.18
CA GLY A 238 8.58 36.74 5.66
C GLY A 238 9.20 35.94 4.51
N ARG A 239 8.54 35.85 3.35
CA ARG A 239 9.15 35.27 2.13
C ARG A 239 10.42 36.00 1.69
N HIS A 240 10.40 37.34 1.69
CA HIS A 240 11.59 38.14 1.36
C HIS A 240 12.72 37.89 2.36
N PHE A 241 12.40 37.84 3.65
CA PHE A 241 13.38 37.49 4.68
C PHE A 241 13.95 36.08 4.48
N VAL A 242 13.13 35.08 4.17
CA VAL A 242 13.60 33.71 3.92
C VAL A 242 14.59 33.67 2.76
N VAL A 243 14.27 34.33 1.64
CA VAL A 243 15.17 34.40 0.47
C VAL A 243 16.49 35.06 0.86
N TRP A 244 16.43 36.23 1.50
CA TRP A 244 17.64 36.94 1.95
C TRP A 244 18.47 36.07 2.92
N TYR A 245 17.82 35.41 3.88
CA TYR A 245 18.49 34.56 4.86
C TYR A 245 19.11 33.32 4.21
N TYR A 246 18.52 32.76 3.15
CA TYR A 246 19.11 31.64 2.43
C TYR A 246 20.28 32.05 1.55
N ASN A 247 20.28 33.27 1.03
CA ASN A 247 21.41 33.82 0.26
C ASN A 247 22.62 34.14 1.15
N ASN A 248 22.40 34.57 2.39
CA ASN A 248 23.48 35.03 3.28
C ASN A 248 23.79 34.07 4.43
N GLY A 249 22.87 33.18 4.77
CA GLY A 249 22.89 32.37 5.99
C GLY A 249 24.10 31.45 6.09
N GLU A 250 24.58 30.92 4.97
CA GLU A 250 25.76 30.06 4.96
C GLU A 250 27.03 30.81 5.38
N ASN A 251 27.18 32.06 4.93
CA ASN A 251 28.29 32.92 5.33
C ASN A 251 28.20 33.26 6.82
N PHE A 252 27.00 33.59 7.33
CA PHE A 252 26.82 33.82 8.76
C PHE A 252 27.12 32.59 9.61
N ALA A 253 26.75 31.39 9.15
CA ALA A 253 27.10 30.15 9.84
C ALA A 253 28.61 29.91 9.86
N LYS A 254 29.32 30.16 8.75
CA LYS A 254 30.79 30.04 8.67
C LYS A 254 31.51 31.02 9.60
N ILE A 255 31.01 32.26 9.71
CA ILE A 255 31.57 33.25 10.64
C ILE A 255 31.28 32.84 12.08
N THR A 256 30.04 32.43 12.36
CA THR A 256 29.60 32.04 13.71
C THR A 256 30.37 30.82 14.22
N SER A 257 30.62 29.81 13.38
CA SER A 257 31.33 28.58 13.78
C SER A 257 32.79 28.82 14.15
N ARG A 258 33.40 29.92 13.70
CA ARG A 258 34.79 30.28 14.00
C ARG A 258 34.97 31.02 15.33
N HIS A 259 33.89 31.54 15.92
CA HIS A 259 33.97 32.41 17.10
C HIS A 259 33.03 31.92 18.23
N PRO A 260 33.57 31.31 19.32
CA PRO A 260 32.77 30.81 20.45
C PRO A 260 31.86 31.86 21.11
N VAL A 261 32.30 33.13 21.12
CA VAL A 261 31.50 34.25 21.65
C VAL A 261 30.25 34.47 20.80
N LEU A 262 30.37 34.44 19.47
CA LEU A 262 29.23 34.58 18.56
C LEU A 262 28.25 33.42 18.70
N ILE A 263 28.74 32.19 18.92
CA ILE A 263 27.87 31.04 19.22
C ILE A 263 27.06 31.31 20.49
N SER A 264 27.70 31.82 21.55
CA SER A 264 27.03 32.09 22.83
C SER A 264 25.97 33.18 22.70
N LEU A 265 26.30 34.29 22.02
CA LEU A 265 25.36 35.38 21.74
C LEU A 265 24.19 34.92 20.86
N ALA A 266 24.48 34.16 19.79
CA ALA A 266 23.46 33.61 18.92
C ALA A 266 22.55 32.63 19.66
N LYS A 267 23.09 31.78 20.55
CA LYS A 267 22.30 30.89 21.42
C LYS A 267 21.32 31.67 22.29
N ILE A 268 21.78 32.75 22.92
CA ILE A 268 20.92 33.60 23.76
C ILE A 268 19.80 34.22 22.92
N GLY A 269 20.13 34.85 21.80
CA GLY A 269 19.15 35.48 20.92
C GLY A 269 18.12 34.49 20.35
N ILE A 270 18.59 33.33 19.90
CA ILE A 270 17.71 32.25 19.39
C ILE A 270 16.81 31.72 20.51
N ASN A 271 17.32 31.52 21.72
CA ASN A 271 16.51 31.04 22.84
C ASN A 271 15.39 32.03 23.22
N ILE A 272 15.66 33.34 23.17
CA ILE A 272 14.64 34.38 23.38
C ILE A 272 13.56 34.27 22.30
N LEU A 273 13.98 34.16 21.03
CA LEU A 273 13.06 34.03 19.90
C LEU A 273 12.20 32.76 20.01
N VAL A 274 12.81 31.61 20.33
CA VAL A 274 12.11 30.33 20.52
C VAL A 274 11.09 30.44 21.65
N LYS A 275 11.44 31.08 22.77
CA LYS A 275 10.48 31.34 23.87
C LYS A 275 9.32 32.21 23.40
N ALA A 276 9.57 33.28 22.65
CA ALA A 276 8.53 34.14 22.10
C ALA A 276 7.60 33.41 21.13
N ILE A 277 8.15 32.55 20.25
CA ILE A 277 7.38 31.71 19.33
C ILE A 277 6.47 30.75 20.11
N LYS A 278 7.02 30.02 21.08
CA LYS A 278 6.25 29.10 21.93
C LYS A 278 5.13 29.83 22.68
N TYR A 279 5.43 31.00 23.25
CA TYR A 279 4.45 31.80 23.97
C TYR A 279 3.28 32.24 23.07
N ARG A 280 3.58 32.69 21.85
CA ARG A 280 2.55 33.09 20.88
C ARG A 280 1.72 31.90 20.40
N ALA A 281 2.34 30.75 20.12
CA ALA A 281 1.63 29.54 19.70
C ALA A 281 0.62 29.07 20.76
N ASN A 282 1.01 29.06 22.05
CA ASN A 282 0.12 28.69 23.15
C ASN A 282 -1.08 29.63 23.32
N ARG A 283 -1.01 30.85 22.77
CA ARG A 283 -2.06 31.86 22.90
C ARG A 283 -3.11 31.81 21.78
N ILE A 284 -2.83 31.08 20.71
CA ILE A 284 -3.73 30.88 19.55
C ILE A 284 -4.62 29.63 19.75
N VAL A 285 -4.23 28.73 20.66
CA VAL A 285 -4.94 27.47 20.97
C VAL A 285 -5.91 27.63 22.16
N LYS A 286 -5.99 28.82 22.76
CA LYS A 286 -7.03 29.21 23.73
C LYS A 286 -8.02 30.14 23.05
#